data_AF-A0A2N7UB61-F1
#
_entry.id   AF-A0A2N7UB61-F1
#
_cell.length_a   1.000
_cell.length_b   1.000
_cell.length_c   1.000
_cell.angle_alpha   90.00
_cell.angle_beta   90.00
_cell.angle_gamma   90.00
#
_symmetry.space_group_name_H-M   'P 1'
#
loop_
_entity.id
_entity.type
_entity.pdbx_description
1 polymer ?
#
loop_
_entity_poly.entity_id
_entity_poly.type
_entity_poly.pdbx_seq_one_letter_code
_entity_poly.pdbx_strand_id
1 'polypeptide(L)' 'MTEAEHRRIIEELESLIRDTRHTLERFEATGMDERMPADYDKLLVILDRAVKDQRAHTLEMLS' A
#
# COMPACT_ATOMS: atom_id res chain seq x y z
N MET A 1 1.88 19.16 -9.66
CA MET A 1 1.31 19.11 -8.31
C MET A 1 2.14 20.00 -7.41
N THR A 2 1.56 20.54 -6.35
CA THR A 2 2.27 21.30 -5.32
C THR A 2 2.89 20.35 -4.30
N GLU A 3 3.87 20.83 -3.54
CA GLU A 3 4.47 20.08 -2.43
C GLU A 3 3.40 19.61 -1.42
N ALA A 4 2.41 20.46 -1.13
CA ALA A 4 1.31 20.13 -0.23
C ALA A 4 0.41 19.00 -0.78
N GLU A 5 0.18 18.97 -2.10
CA GLU A 5 -0.54 17.88 -2.75
C GLU A 5 0.25 16.56 -2.69
N HIS A 6 1.56 16.58 -2.98
CA HIS A 6 2.40 15.39 -2.84
C HIS A 6 2.43 14.88 -1.40
N ARG A 7 2.57 15.78 -0.41
CA ARG A 7 2.54 15.44 1.02
C ARG A 7 1.24 14.73 1.39
N ARG A 8 0.10 15.29 0.98
CA ARG A 8 -1.21 14.70 1.24
C ARG A 8 -1.34 13.30 0.63
N ILE A 9 -0.91 13.12 -0.63
CA ILE A 9 -0.97 11.80 -1.26
C ILE A 9 -0.07 10.80 -0.54
N ILE A 10 1.13 11.21 -0.11
CA ILE A 10 2.03 10.36 0.69
C ILE A 10 1.35 9.91 1.99
N GLU A 11 0.69 10.81 2.72
CA GLU A 11 -0.03 10.47 3.95
C GLU A 11 -1.19 9.48 3.72
N GLU A 12 -1.94 9.66 2.62
CA GLU A 12 -3.01 8.74 2.24
C GLU A 12 -2.44 7.35 1.86
N LEU A 13 -1.33 7.31 1.12
CA LEU A 13 -0.62 6.08 0.77
C LEU A 13 -0.04 5.37 2.00
N GLU A 14 0.48 6.10 2.99
CA GLU A 14 0.94 5.53 4.26
C GLU A 14 -0.19 4.81 5.01
N SER A 15 -1.39 5.40 5.03
CA SER A 15 -2.55 4.75 5.64
C SER A 15 -2.94 3.48 4.88
N LEU A 16 -3.03 3.56 3.54
CA LEU A 16 -3.35 2.41 2.70
C LEU A 16 -2.36 1.26 2.89
N ILE A 17 -1.05 1.57 2.96
CA ILE A 17 0.00 0.57 3.18
C ILE A 17 -0.16 -0.11 4.53
N ARG A 18 -0.43 0.64 5.61
CA ARG A 18 -0.66 0.07 6.94
C ARG A 18 -1.89 -0.85 6.94
N ASP A 19 -3.00 -0.39 6.40
CA ASP A 19 -4.26 -1.14 6.41
C ASP A 19 -4.17 -2.43 5.58
N THR A 20 -3.47 -2.36 4.44
CA THR A 20 -3.22 -3.52 3.57
C THR A 20 -2.33 -4.54 4.27
N ARG A 21 -1.24 -4.09 4.94
CA ARG A 21 -0.37 -4.98 5.74
C ARG A 21 -1.13 -5.66 6.87
N HIS A 22 -1.93 -4.90 7.62
CA HIS A 22 -2.75 -5.47 8.69
C HIS A 22 -3.75 -6.51 8.16
N THR A 23 -4.30 -6.29 6.96
CA THR A 23 -5.19 -7.26 6.33
C THR A 23 -4.45 -8.52 5.89
N LEU A 24 -3.26 -8.40 5.30
CA LEU A 24 -2.41 -9.53 4.94
C LEU A 24 -2.05 -10.38 6.17
N GLU A 25 -1.62 -9.75 7.27
CA GLU A 25 -1.33 -10.44 8.53
C GLU A 25 -2.55 -11.23 9.05
N ARG A 26 -3.75 -10.66 8.93
CA ARG A 26 -4.99 -11.37 9.29
C ARG A 26 -5.31 -12.52 8.34
N PHE A 27 -5.00 -12.38 7.05
CA PHE A 27 -5.18 -13.46 6.10
C PHE A 27 -4.30 -14.66 6.47
N GLU A 28 -3.01 -14.42 6.69
CA GLU A 28 -2.03 -15.43 7.09
C GLU A 28 -2.39 -16.07 8.45
N ALA A 29 -2.74 -15.25 9.45
CA ALA A 29 -3.10 -15.75 10.78
C ALA A 29 -4.37 -16.61 10.81
N THR A 30 -5.23 -16.49 9.79
CA THR A 30 -6.49 -17.25 9.68
C THR A 30 -6.46 -18.31 8.58
N GLY A 31 -5.32 -18.50 7.90
CA GLY A 31 -5.19 -19.40 6.75
C GLY A 31 -6.09 -18.99 5.57
N MET A 32 -6.47 -17.71 5.46
CA MET A 32 -7.23 -17.19 4.32
C MET A 32 -6.34 -16.95 3.10
N ASP A 33 -5.04 -16.77 3.29
CA ASP A 33 -4.05 -16.77 2.21
C ASP A 33 -4.10 -18.06 1.38
N GLU A 34 -4.18 -19.23 2.02
CA GLU A 34 -4.30 -20.52 1.33
C GLU A 34 -5.70 -20.77 0.76
N ARG A 35 -6.76 -20.35 1.48
CA ARG A 35 -8.15 -20.57 1.09
C ARG A 35 -8.63 -19.60 0.02
N MET A 36 -8.06 -18.40 -0.04
CA MET A 36 -8.42 -17.30 -0.92
C MET A 36 -7.17 -16.69 -1.57
N PRO A 37 -6.35 -17.50 -2.28
CA PRO A 37 -5.06 -17.05 -2.80
C PRO A 37 -5.20 -15.91 -3.81
N ALA A 38 -6.29 -15.92 -4.61
CA ALA A 38 -6.55 -14.85 -5.57
C ALA A 38 -6.83 -13.49 -4.91
N ASP A 39 -7.43 -13.46 -3.72
CA ASP A 39 -7.66 -12.22 -2.99
C ASP A 39 -6.42 -11.78 -2.20
N TYR A 40 -5.65 -12.75 -1.69
CA TYR A 40 -4.34 -12.49 -1.10
C TYR A 40 -3.37 -11.87 -2.13
N ASP A 41 -3.31 -12.42 -3.36
CA ASP A 41 -2.50 -11.86 -4.45
C ASP A 41 -2.91 -10.43 -4.81
N LYS A 42 -4.22 -10.11 -4.80
CA LYS A 42 -4.69 -8.74 -5.03
C LYS A 42 -4.18 -7.79 -3.94
N LEU A 43 -4.21 -8.22 -2.66
CA LEU A 43 -3.69 -7.41 -1.55
C LEU A 43 -2.19 -7.17 -1.71
N LEU A 44 -1.41 -8.17 -2.14
CA LEU A 44 0.01 -8.01 -2.45
C LEU A 44 0.25 -7.02 -3.60
N VAL A 45 -0.53 -7.10 -4.67
CA VAL A 45 -0.45 -6.15 -5.80
C VAL A 45 -0.80 -4.72 -5.37
N ILE A 46 -1.81 -4.55 -4.51
CA ILE A 46 -2.19 -3.24 -3.95
C ILE A 46 -1.03 -2.68 -3.12
N LEU A 47 -0.44 -3.51 -2.25
CA LEU A 47 0.69 -3.11 -1.41
C LEU A 47 1.91 -2.68 -2.25
N ASP A 48 2.29 -3.47 -3.25
CA ASP A 48 3.42 -3.16 -4.15
C ASP A 48 3.21 -1.84 -4.89
N ARG A 49 2.00 -1.61 -5.43
CA ARG A 49 1.65 -0.35 -6.10
C ARG A 49 1.72 0.84 -5.16
N ALA A 50 1.10 0.74 -3.98
CA ALA A 50 1.09 1.83 -3.02
C ALA A 50 2.50 2.24 -2.57
N VAL A 51 3.41 1.28 -2.37
CA VAL A 51 4.82 1.56 -2.04
C VAL A 51 5.55 2.24 -3.20
N LYS A 52 5.32 1.79 -4.45
CA LYS A 52 5.92 2.41 -5.63
C LYS A 52 5.44 3.85 -5.82
N ASP A 53 4.14 4.09 -5.66
CA ASP A 53 3.53 5.41 -5.80
C ASP A 53 4.01 6.36 -4.70
N GLN A 54 4.13 5.87 -3.46
CA GLN A 54 4.66 6.66 -2.35
C GLN A 54 6.10 7.11 -2.63
N ARG A 55 6.92 6.19 -3.13
CA ARG A 55 8.31 6.48 -3.53
C ARG A 55 8.36 7.50 -4.67
N ALA A 56 7.48 7.38 -5.66
CA ALA A 56 7.43 8.31 -6.79
C ALA A 56 7.13 9.74 -6.30
N HIS A 57 6.08 9.92 -5.50
CA HIS A 57 5.75 11.24 -4.95
C HIS A 57 6.82 11.80 -4.01
N THR A 58 7.50 10.94 -3.25
CA THR A 58 8.65 11.36 -2.44
C THR A 58 9.79 11.88 -3.30
N LEU A 59 10.09 11.23 -4.43
CA LEU A 59 11.13 11.69 -5.36
C LEU A 59 10.74 13.00 -6.08
N GLU A 60 9.46 13.15 -6.44
CA GLU A 60 8.95 14.39 -7.04
C GLU A 60 9.08 15.58 -6.08
N MET A 61 8.93 15.39 -4.77
CA MET A 61 9.15 16.42 -3.76
C MET A 61 10.63 16.82 -3.57
N LEU A 62 11.56 15.95 -3.96
CA LEU A 62 13.00 16.18 -3.83
C LEU A 62 13.65 16.72 -5.11
N SER A 63 12.89 16.81 -6.20
CA SER A 63 13.33 17.27 -7.53
C SER A 63 13.11 18.76 -7.70
#